data_AF-A0A7J7KTY5-F1
#
_entry.id   AF-A0A7J7KTY5-F1
#
_cell.length_a   1.000
_cell.length_b   1.000
_cell.length_c   1.000
_cell.angle_alpha   90.00
_cell.angle_beta   90.00
_cell.angle_gamma   90.00
#
_symmetry.space_group_name_H-M   'P 1'
#
loop_
_entity.id
_entity.type
_entity.pdbx_description
1 polymer ?
#
loop_
_entity_poly.entity_id
_entity_poly.type
_entity_poly.pdbx_seq_one_letter_code
_entity_poly.pdbx_strand_id
1 'polypeptide(L)'
;MRGIHFTHHTPLIAQILSMSQAFMREQRDECSFVSLRDVQRLLDVTNWFYSQRDYIFPAMDGDQIVEESSDDEDDEDDAPAPTLMMNKDYTTRSLVLALAVCYIARLEEDTREQYIEYIAPKIKELIGRDDIEAQDFIRTEIERCQDMFINEVVNTDVHKNIAKNKALKENVFMMIVCIENRIPLFLVGKPGSSKSLSKAMVVDAMKGGSSHSNVLKHLKRTYMVSFQCSKHATPAGIVGVFNHCAIFQKDQDLNAFVSVVVLDEVGLAEDSENMPLKVLNSVFLVFTFY
;
A
#
# COMPACT_ATOMS: atom_id res chain seq x y z
N MET A 1 -6.35 -3.01 19.73
CA MET A 1 -5.09 -3.08 18.96
C MET A 1 -4.15 -4.07 19.65
N ARG A 2 -3.98 -5.27 19.11
CA ARG A 2 -2.87 -6.15 19.50
C ARG A 2 -1.63 -5.58 18.79
N GLY A 3 -0.77 -4.87 19.51
CA GLY A 3 0.50 -4.39 18.96
C GLY A 3 1.41 -5.56 18.63
N ILE A 4 2.21 -5.45 17.58
CA ILE A 4 3.24 -6.44 17.28
C ILE A 4 4.21 -6.48 18.47
N HIS A 5 4.32 -7.62 19.14
CA HIS A 5 5.32 -7.82 20.20
C HIS A 5 6.69 -8.07 19.55
N PHE A 6 7.36 -6.98 19.14
CA PHE A 6 8.69 -6.98 18.51
C PHE A 6 9.87 -7.30 19.47
N THR A 7 9.64 -7.85 20.67
CA THR A 7 10.65 -7.79 21.75
C THR A 7 12.00 -8.43 21.40
N HIS A 8 12.05 -9.40 20.48
CA HIS A 8 13.31 -10.00 20.00
C HIS A 8 13.86 -9.40 18.68
N HIS A 9 13.01 -8.80 17.84
CA HIS A 9 13.41 -8.27 16.52
C HIS A 9 13.64 -6.75 16.50
N THR A 10 13.24 -6.03 17.55
CA THR A 10 13.31 -4.55 17.62
C THR A 10 14.69 -3.97 17.25
N PRO A 11 15.84 -4.52 17.73
CA PRO A 11 17.15 -3.97 17.40
C PRO A 11 17.50 -4.06 15.91
N LEU A 12 17.12 -5.17 15.25
CA LEU A 12 17.37 -5.36 13.82
C LEU A 12 16.47 -4.45 12.97
N ILE A 13 15.20 -4.32 13.34
CA ILE A 13 14.28 -3.39 12.68
C ILE A 13 14.79 -1.95 12.80
N ALA A 14 15.26 -1.54 13.97
CA ALA A 14 15.84 -0.21 14.17
C ALA A 14 17.10 0.02 13.31
N GLN A 15 17.94 -1.01 13.14
CA GLN A 15 19.10 -0.96 12.24
C GLN A 15 18.68 -0.81 10.78
N ILE A 16 17.72 -1.61 10.31
CA ILE A 16 17.20 -1.53 8.94
C ILE A 16 16.61 -0.14 8.66
N LEU A 17 15.87 0.43 9.61
CA LEU A 17 15.32 1.78 9.48
C LEU A 17 16.40 2.85 9.43
N SER A 18 17.44 2.69 10.26
CA SER A 18 18.59 3.60 10.29
C SER A 18 19.39 3.53 9.00
N MET A 19 19.62 2.32 8.47
CA MET A 19 20.22 2.08 7.15
C MET A 19 19.38 2.70 6.05
N SER A 20 18.06 2.51 6.08
CA SER A 20 17.16 3.07 5.08
C SER A 20 17.22 4.59 5.06
N GLN A 21 17.16 5.22 6.23
CA GLN A 21 17.30 6.68 6.35
C GLN A 21 18.67 7.18 5.90
N ALA A 22 19.76 6.45 6.18
CA ALA A 22 21.10 6.79 5.72
C ALA A 22 21.20 6.72 4.19
N PHE A 23 20.74 5.61 3.59
CA PHE A 23 20.74 5.43 2.13
C PHE A 23 19.96 6.53 1.42
N MET A 24 18.77 6.88 1.95
CA MET A 24 17.96 7.94 1.36
C MET A 24 18.67 9.30 1.40
N ARG A 25 19.37 9.64 2.49
CA ARG A 25 20.12 10.91 2.61
C ARG A 25 21.28 11.04 1.63
N GLU A 26 21.76 9.92 1.07
CA GLU A 26 22.84 9.92 0.06
C GLU A 26 22.31 10.16 -1.36
N GLN A 27 20.99 10.12 -1.56
CA GLN A 27 20.38 10.42 -2.85
C GLN A 27 20.52 11.90 -3.20
N ARG A 28 20.49 12.23 -4.50
CA ARG A 28 20.71 13.60 -5.01
C ARG A 28 19.42 14.36 -5.34
N ASP A 29 18.28 13.70 -5.19
CA ASP A 29 16.94 14.20 -5.53
C ASP A 29 16.10 14.43 -4.25
N GLU A 30 14.77 14.57 -4.39
CA GLU A 30 13.87 14.77 -3.26
C GLU A 30 13.82 13.57 -2.27
N CYS A 31 14.36 12.40 -2.64
CA CYS A 31 14.46 11.26 -1.73
C CYS A 31 15.38 11.54 -0.54
N SER A 32 16.31 12.49 -0.66
CA SER A 32 17.19 12.92 0.44
C SER A 32 16.46 13.54 1.62
N PHE A 33 15.26 14.09 1.41
CA PHE A 33 14.43 14.67 2.45
C PHE A 33 13.65 13.58 3.22
N VAL A 34 14.35 12.88 4.11
CA VAL A 34 13.77 11.91 5.03
C VAL A 34 13.73 12.40 6.47
N SER A 35 12.72 11.96 7.21
CA SER A 35 12.45 12.34 8.60
C SER A 35 11.93 11.17 9.42
N LEU A 36 11.76 11.37 10.73
CA LEU A 36 11.11 10.39 11.60
C LEU A 36 9.63 10.14 11.24
N ARG A 37 8.98 11.02 10.45
CA ARG A 37 7.64 10.76 9.95
C ARG A 37 7.63 9.60 8.94
N ASP A 38 8.69 9.45 8.15
CA ASP A 38 8.85 8.34 7.22
C ASP A 38 9.03 7.01 7.99
N VAL A 39 9.75 7.07 9.12
CA VAL A 39 9.88 5.92 10.04
C VAL A 39 8.52 5.54 10.64
N GLN A 40 7.78 6.52 11.16
CA GLN A 40 6.42 6.28 11.68
C GLN A 40 5.51 5.66 10.63
N ARG A 41 5.50 6.22 9.41
CA ARG A 41 4.71 5.69 8.28
C ARG A 41 5.06 4.23 7.99
N LEU A 42 6.35 3.88 7.96
CA LEU A 42 6.75 2.49 7.74
C LEU A 42 6.23 1.56 8.84
N LEU A 43 6.32 1.98 10.11
CA LEU A 43 5.81 1.18 11.22
C LEU A 43 4.29 1.00 11.13
N ASP A 44 3.55 2.05 10.74
CA ASP A 44 2.10 1.99 10.53
C ASP A 44 1.75 1.01 9.40
N VAL A 45 2.44 1.08 8.26
CA VAL A 45 2.24 0.15 7.13
C VAL A 45 2.63 -1.29 7.50
N THR A 46 3.71 -1.48 8.27
CA THR A 46 4.12 -2.80 8.78
C THR A 46 3.04 -3.39 9.67
N ASN A 47 2.51 -2.59 10.61
CA ASN A 47 1.41 -2.99 11.49
C ASN A 47 0.15 -3.32 10.68
N TRP A 48 -0.14 -2.55 9.64
CA TRP A 48 -1.28 -2.82 8.76
C TRP A 48 -1.13 -4.16 8.04
N PHE A 49 -0.01 -4.43 7.36
CA PHE A 49 0.23 -5.73 6.71
C PHE A 49 0.13 -6.89 7.71
N TYR A 50 0.71 -6.73 8.90
CA TYR A 50 0.64 -7.75 9.94
C TYR A 50 -0.78 -7.98 10.45
N SER A 51 -1.58 -6.91 10.56
CA SER A 51 -3.00 -7.02 10.96
C SER A 51 -3.83 -7.76 9.91
N GLN A 52 -3.44 -7.68 8.64
CA GLN A 52 -4.09 -8.33 7.50
C GLN A 52 -3.46 -9.68 7.14
N ARG A 53 -2.54 -10.19 7.96
CA ARG A 53 -1.70 -11.36 7.64
C ARG A 53 -2.51 -12.62 7.31
N ASP A 54 -3.69 -12.76 7.93
CA ASP A 54 -4.56 -13.93 7.79
C ASP A 54 -5.32 -13.93 6.45
N TYR A 55 -5.29 -12.81 5.70
CA TYR A 55 -5.95 -12.69 4.38
C TYR A 55 -4.94 -12.45 3.25
N ILE A 56 -3.99 -11.52 3.46
CA ILE A 56 -3.02 -11.11 2.44
C ILE A 56 -2.02 -12.23 2.14
N PHE A 57 -1.39 -12.82 3.16
CA PHE A 57 -0.31 -13.78 2.93
C PHE A 57 -0.80 -15.13 2.40
N PRO A 58 -1.93 -15.71 2.87
CA PRO A 58 -2.50 -16.90 2.23
C PRO A 58 -2.81 -16.66 0.74
N ALA A 59 -3.41 -15.52 0.40
CA ALA A 59 -3.69 -15.17 -1.00
C ALA A 59 -2.40 -14.99 -1.83
N MET A 60 -1.34 -14.41 -1.25
CA MET A 60 -0.02 -14.30 -1.89
C MET A 60 0.64 -15.67 -2.11
N ASP A 61 0.45 -16.60 -1.17
CA ASP A 61 1.06 -17.93 -1.20
C ASP A 61 0.25 -18.92 -2.08
N GLY A 62 -0.96 -18.54 -2.50
CA GLY A 62 -1.88 -19.41 -3.25
C GLY A 62 -2.66 -20.39 -2.37
N ASP A 63 -2.65 -20.18 -1.06
CA ASP A 63 -3.40 -20.96 -0.09
C ASP A 63 -4.90 -20.57 -0.14
N GLN A 64 -5.80 -21.53 0.08
CA GLN A 64 -7.22 -21.20 0.23
C GLN A 64 -7.42 -20.39 1.51
N ILE A 65 -8.03 -19.21 1.40
CA ILE A 65 -8.48 -18.43 2.56
C ILE A 65 -9.61 -19.23 3.21
N VAL A 66 -9.35 -19.79 4.40
CA VAL A 66 -10.38 -20.48 5.18
C VAL A 66 -11.20 -19.41 5.90
N GLU A 67 -12.45 -19.23 5.49
CA GLU A 67 -13.39 -18.41 6.25
C GLU A 67 -13.84 -19.22 7.48
N GLU A 68 -13.61 -18.70 8.68
CA GLU A 68 -14.28 -19.21 9.88
C GLU A 68 -15.78 -18.90 9.75
N SER A 69 -16.56 -19.86 9.26
CA SER A 69 -18.02 -19.79 9.32
C SER A 69 -18.45 -19.77 10.79
N SER A 70 -19.25 -18.77 11.17
CA SER A 70 -19.76 -18.60 12.54
C SER A 70 -21.12 -19.27 12.76
N ASP A 71 -21.48 -20.22 11.90
CA ASP A 71 -22.69 -21.02 12.02
C ASP A 71 -22.24 -22.48 12.16
N ASP A 72 -22.21 -22.97 13.40
CA ASP A 72 -22.71 -24.29 13.82
C ASP A 72 -22.49 -24.42 15.35
N GLU A 73 -23.60 -24.27 16.08
CA GLU A 73 -23.75 -24.84 17.42
C GLU A 73 -23.76 -26.37 17.26
N ASP A 74 -23.09 -27.06 18.19
CA ASP A 74 -23.12 -28.51 18.43
C ASP A 74 -22.35 -29.42 17.44
N ASP A 75 -21.06 -29.67 17.75
CA ASP A 75 -20.51 -31.04 17.91
C ASP A 75 -19.08 -30.95 18.48
N GLU A 76 -18.92 -31.45 19.73
CA GLU A 76 -17.61 -31.75 20.31
C GLU A 76 -16.96 -32.92 19.53
N ASP A 77 -15.64 -32.86 19.34
CA ASP A 77 -14.77 -33.91 18.75
C ASP A 77 -14.70 -34.01 17.21
N ASP A 78 -14.15 -32.99 16.55
CA ASP A 78 -13.05 -33.14 15.57
C ASP A 78 -12.66 -31.76 15.01
N ALA A 79 -12.03 -30.92 15.84
CA ALA A 79 -11.33 -29.76 15.30
C ALA A 79 -10.13 -30.29 14.49
N PRO A 80 -10.04 -30.06 13.16
CA PRO A 80 -8.84 -30.43 12.43
C PRO A 80 -7.68 -29.67 13.09
N ALA A 81 -6.73 -30.43 13.64
CA ALA A 81 -5.52 -29.88 14.23
C ALA A 81 -4.91 -28.87 13.25
N PRO A 82 -4.50 -27.66 13.68
CA PRO A 82 -3.98 -26.63 12.79
C PRO A 82 -2.85 -27.25 11.98
N THR A 83 -3.12 -27.45 10.70
CA THR A 83 -2.24 -28.12 9.75
C THR A 83 -0.89 -27.41 9.81
N LEU A 84 0.09 -28.05 10.46
CA LEU A 84 1.50 -27.68 10.56
C LEU A 84 1.81 -26.28 10.00
N MET A 85 1.61 -25.25 10.83
CA MET A 85 2.19 -23.94 10.58
C MET A 85 3.71 -24.14 10.45
N MET A 86 4.22 -24.23 9.22
CA MET A 86 5.52 -23.63 8.95
C MET A 86 5.45 -22.25 9.58
N ASN A 87 6.40 -21.93 10.44
CA ASN A 87 6.45 -20.68 11.18
C ASN A 87 6.60 -19.53 10.15
N LYS A 88 5.49 -19.11 9.52
CA LYS A 88 5.46 -18.10 8.47
C LYS A 88 5.78 -16.80 9.19
N ASP A 89 6.99 -16.29 8.98
CA ASP A 89 7.45 -15.04 9.59
C ASP A 89 6.73 -13.84 8.96
N TYR A 90 5.47 -13.67 9.35
CA TYR A 90 4.62 -12.56 8.91
C TYR A 90 5.20 -11.22 9.32
N THR A 91 6.03 -11.17 10.37
CA THR A 91 6.68 -9.95 10.84
C THR A 91 7.67 -9.46 9.80
N THR A 92 8.60 -10.32 9.38
CA THR A 92 9.61 -9.97 8.37
C THR A 92 8.98 -9.71 7.01
N ARG A 93 7.98 -10.51 6.59
CA ARG A 93 7.24 -10.27 5.34
C ARG A 93 6.53 -8.91 5.35
N SER A 94 5.83 -8.57 6.45
CA SER A 94 5.15 -7.27 6.61
C SER A 94 6.14 -6.11 6.56
N LEU A 95 7.31 -6.25 7.19
CA LEU A 95 8.37 -5.23 7.16
C LEU A 95 8.90 -5.02 5.74
N VAL A 96 9.16 -6.11 5.00
CA VAL A 96 9.64 -6.04 3.61
C VAL A 96 8.64 -5.31 2.71
N LEU A 97 7.35 -5.63 2.80
CA LEU A 97 6.31 -4.94 2.03
C LEU A 97 6.19 -3.46 2.43
N ALA A 98 6.36 -3.14 3.72
CA ALA A 98 6.36 -1.75 4.18
C ALA A 98 7.59 -0.96 3.70
N LEU A 99 8.78 -1.58 3.63
CA LEU A 99 9.99 -1.01 3.01
C LEU A 99 9.74 -0.74 1.52
N ALA A 100 9.05 -1.66 0.84
CA ALA A 100 8.70 -1.50 -0.55
C ALA A 100 7.86 -0.24 -0.80
N VAL A 101 6.83 -0.03 0.03
CA VAL A 101 5.91 1.12 -0.07
C VAL A 101 6.58 2.43 0.35
N CYS A 102 7.37 2.43 1.43
CA CYS A 102 7.86 3.66 2.05
C CYS A 102 9.21 4.15 1.53
N TYR A 103 10.05 3.24 1.02
CA TYR A 103 11.41 3.55 0.57
C TYR A 103 11.63 3.13 -0.88
N ILE A 104 11.45 1.86 -1.24
CA ILE A 104 11.79 1.35 -2.59
C ILE A 104 10.97 2.05 -3.68
N ALA A 105 9.66 2.22 -3.48
CA ALA A 105 8.79 2.86 -4.47
C ALA A 105 9.20 4.31 -4.81
N ARG A 106 9.94 4.99 -3.93
CA ARG A 106 10.41 6.37 -4.14
C ARG A 106 11.67 6.45 -5.00
N LEU A 107 12.41 5.36 -5.11
CA LEU A 107 13.70 5.32 -5.81
C LEU A 107 13.50 5.02 -7.30
N GLU A 108 14.43 5.50 -8.13
CA GLU A 108 14.55 5.10 -9.53
C GLU A 108 14.97 3.63 -9.66
N GLU A 109 14.71 3.01 -10.82
CA GLU A 109 14.86 1.56 -11.02
C GLU A 109 16.26 1.03 -10.67
N ASP A 110 17.33 1.68 -11.13
CA ASP A 110 18.72 1.29 -10.84
C ASP A 110 19.08 1.47 -9.36
N THR A 111 18.49 2.47 -8.71
CA THR A 111 18.73 2.80 -7.29
C THR A 111 17.94 1.88 -6.36
N ARG A 112 16.77 1.38 -6.79
CA ARG A 112 15.99 0.36 -6.05
C ARG A 112 16.82 -0.88 -5.80
N GLU A 113 17.56 -1.33 -6.79
CA GLU A 113 18.40 -2.52 -6.68
C GLU A 113 19.56 -2.31 -5.70
N GLN A 114 20.24 -1.17 -5.79
CA GLN A 114 21.29 -0.78 -4.82
C GLN A 114 20.76 -0.72 -3.39
N TYR A 115 19.54 -0.21 -3.19
CA TYR A 115 18.90 -0.19 -1.88
C TYR A 115 18.60 -1.59 -1.35
N ILE A 116 18.07 -2.48 -2.18
CA ILE A 116 17.79 -3.89 -1.82
C ILE A 116 19.07 -4.57 -1.37
N GLU A 117 20.14 -4.47 -2.14
CA GLU A 117 21.47 -5.00 -1.80
C GLU A 117 21.99 -4.40 -0.48
N TYR A 118 21.80 -3.10 -0.27
CA TYR A 118 22.27 -2.41 0.93
C TYR A 118 21.60 -2.91 2.21
N ILE A 119 20.29 -3.18 2.20
CA ILE A 119 19.56 -3.64 3.39
C ILE A 119 19.56 -5.18 3.57
N ALA A 120 19.86 -5.92 2.51
CA ALA A 120 19.76 -7.38 2.47
C ALA A 120 20.50 -8.11 3.60
N PRO A 121 21.72 -7.70 4.04
CA PRO A 121 22.39 -8.38 5.15
C PRO A 121 21.58 -8.37 6.45
N LYS A 122 20.90 -7.26 6.77
CA LYS A 122 20.06 -7.17 7.97
C LYS A 122 18.74 -7.88 7.83
N ILE A 123 18.20 -7.96 6.62
CA ILE A 123 17.04 -8.80 6.32
C ILE A 123 17.40 -10.29 6.44
N LYS A 124 18.58 -10.71 5.98
CA LYS A 124 19.10 -12.08 6.17
C LYS A 124 19.21 -12.46 7.64
N GLU A 125 19.73 -11.56 8.48
CA GLU A 125 19.78 -11.73 9.94
C GLU A 125 18.38 -11.88 10.55
N LEU A 126 17.37 -11.15 10.05
CA LEU A 126 15.97 -11.31 10.49
C LEU A 126 15.36 -12.65 10.08
N ILE A 127 15.59 -13.07 8.83
CA ILE A 127 15.09 -14.35 8.30
C ILE A 127 15.71 -15.52 9.07
N GLY A 128 17.00 -15.43 9.42
CA GLY A 128 17.71 -16.44 10.22
C GLY A 128 17.86 -17.79 9.51
N ARG A 129 17.75 -17.82 8.18
CA ARG A 129 17.89 -19.03 7.35
C ARG A 129 18.94 -18.87 6.27
N ASP A 130 19.91 -19.77 6.26
CA ASP A 130 21.04 -19.72 5.34
C ASP A 130 20.66 -20.06 3.90
N ASP A 131 19.59 -20.82 3.68
CA ASP A 131 19.14 -21.27 2.36
C ASP A 131 18.33 -20.22 1.57
N ILE A 132 18.03 -19.07 2.16
CA ILE A 132 17.24 -18.00 1.54
C ILE A 132 18.12 -16.77 1.27
N GLU A 133 18.35 -16.44 0.00
CA GLU A 133 18.99 -15.16 -0.35
C GLU A 133 18.04 -13.99 -0.06
N ALA A 134 18.50 -13.00 0.71
CA ALA A 134 17.63 -11.95 1.23
C ALA A 134 17.15 -10.98 0.14
N GLN A 135 17.98 -10.70 -0.87
CA GLN A 135 17.57 -9.88 -2.01
C GLN A 135 16.44 -10.56 -2.79
N ASP A 136 16.57 -11.87 -3.06
CA ASP A 136 15.56 -12.64 -3.78
C ASP A 136 14.26 -12.77 -2.98
N PHE A 137 14.36 -12.93 -1.67
CA PHE A 137 13.21 -12.87 -0.78
C PHE A 137 12.48 -11.53 -0.87
N ILE A 138 13.20 -10.40 -0.80
CA ILE A 138 12.61 -9.06 -0.92
C ILE A 138 11.89 -8.90 -2.26
N ARG A 139 12.55 -9.24 -3.38
CA ARG A 139 11.97 -9.11 -4.72
C ARG A 139 10.72 -9.98 -4.88
N THR A 140 10.82 -11.25 -4.44
CA THR A 140 9.74 -12.22 -4.56
C THR A 140 8.52 -11.81 -3.73
N GLU A 141 8.71 -11.32 -2.51
CA GLU A 141 7.59 -10.88 -1.66
C GLU A 141 6.87 -9.67 -2.27
N ILE A 142 7.62 -8.71 -2.81
CA ILE A 142 7.03 -7.54 -3.49
C ILE A 142 6.25 -7.98 -4.73
N GLU A 143 6.85 -8.82 -5.60
CA GLU A 143 6.21 -9.30 -6.81
C GLU A 143 4.95 -10.11 -6.50
N ARG A 144 5.00 -11.03 -5.53
CA ARG A 144 3.82 -11.80 -5.09
C ARG A 144 2.70 -10.92 -4.58
N CYS A 145 3.03 -9.89 -3.79
CA CYS A 145 2.02 -8.98 -3.27
C CYS A 145 1.37 -8.15 -4.38
N GLN A 146 2.18 -7.64 -5.31
CA GLN A 146 1.71 -6.91 -6.49
C GLN A 146 0.82 -7.79 -7.38
N ASP A 147 1.24 -9.04 -7.62
CA ASP A 147 0.50 -10.02 -8.43
C ASP A 147 -0.82 -10.43 -7.78
N MET A 148 -0.79 -10.67 -6.47
CA MET A 148 -2.00 -10.95 -5.71
C MET A 148 -3.00 -9.79 -5.85
N PHE A 149 -2.58 -8.56 -5.54
CA PHE A 149 -3.51 -7.43 -5.62
C PHE A 149 -4.07 -7.23 -7.02
N ILE A 150 -3.24 -7.22 -8.08
CA ILE A 150 -3.76 -7.05 -9.44
C ILE A 150 -4.75 -8.16 -9.83
N ASN A 151 -4.55 -9.39 -9.35
CA ASN A 151 -5.48 -10.49 -9.59
C ASN A 151 -6.82 -10.25 -8.88
N GLU A 152 -6.80 -9.80 -7.63
CA GLU A 152 -8.01 -9.44 -6.89
C GLU A 152 -8.81 -8.31 -7.55
N VAL A 153 -8.15 -7.36 -8.23
CA VAL A 153 -8.82 -6.25 -8.93
C VAL A 153 -9.27 -6.61 -10.35
N VAL A 154 -8.53 -7.44 -11.08
CA VAL A 154 -8.85 -7.85 -12.47
C VAL A 154 -9.96 -8.89 -12.53
N ASN A 155 -10.19 -9.63 -11.46
CA ASN A 155 -11.23 -10.66 -11.41
C ASN A 155 -12.67 -10.10 -11.45
N THR A 156 -12.88 -8.78 -11.57
CA THR A 156 -14.19 -8.21 -11.88
C THR A 156 -14.53 -8.40 -13.36
N ASP A 157 -15.82 -8.60 -13.69
CA ASP A 157 -16.27 -8.91 -15.07
C ASP A 157 -15.83 -7.87 -16.11
N VAL A 158 -15.53 -6.65 -15.67
CA VAL A 158 -15.18 -5.49 -16.51
C VAL A 158 -13.71 -5.52 -16.98
N HIS A 159 -12.82 -6.23 -16.28
CA HIS A 159 -11.37 -6.05 -16.42
C HIS A 159 -10.58 -7.28 -16.92
N LYS A 160 -11.29 -8.38 -17.23
CA LYS A 160 -10.70 -9.70 -17.57
C LYS A 160 -9.66 -9.73 -18.69
N ASN A 161 -9.69 -8.76 -19.63
CA ASN A 161 -8.82 -8.73 -20.81
C ASN A 161 -7.67 -7.69 -20.73
N ILE A 162 -7.37 -7.16 -19.55
CA ILE A 162 -6.32 -6.14 -19.39
C ILE A 162 -4.95 -6.80 -19.27
N ALA A 163 -3.97 -6.27 -20.02
CA ALA A 163 -2.57 -6.65 -19.89
C ALA A 163 -1.98 -6.17 -18.54
N LYS A 164 -1.54 -7.11 -17.70
CA LYS A 164 -0.98 -6.87 -16.35
C LYS A 164 0.50 -6.49 -16.42
N ASN A 165 0.82 -5.30 -16.91
CA ASN A 165 2.20 -4.81 -16.98
C ASN A 165 2.73 -4.37 -15.59
N LYS A 166 4.07 -4.22 -15.46
CA LYS A 166 4.76 -3.81 -14.21
C LYS A 166 4.19 -2.51 -13.62
N ALA A 167 3.96 -1.48 -14.44
CA ALA A 167 3.43 -0.20 -13.98
C ALA A 167 1.99 -0.31 -13.43
N LEU A 168 1.12 -1.09 -14.07
CA LEU A 168 -0.23 -1.34 -13.60
C LEU A 168 -0.22 -2.09 -12.26
N LYS A 169 0.60 -3.13 -12.13
CA LYS A 169 0.79 -3.89 -10.89
C LYS A 169 1.25 -2.98 -9.74
N GLU A 170 2.29 -2.20 -9.97
CA GLU A 170 2.85 -1.27 -8.99
C GLU A 170 1.85 -0.17 -8.61
N ASN A 171 1.17 0.45 -9.58
CA ASN A 171 0.16 1.48 -9.32
C ASN A 171 -0.98 0.95 -8.46
N VAL A 172 -1.51 -0.24 -8.78
CA VAL A 172 -2.61 -0.87 -8.02
C VAL A 172 -2.16 -1.19 -6.60
N PHE A 173 -0.99 -1.81 -6.44
CA PHE A 173 -0.40 -2.10 -5.13
C PHE A 173 -0.25 -0.83 -4.29
N MET A 174 0.39 0.20 -4.84
CA MET A 174 0.60 1.46 -4.14
C MET A 174 -0.71 2.16 -3.80
N MET A 175 -1.70 2.17 -4.71
CA MET A 175 -3.02 2.75 -4.44
C MET A 175 -3.69 2.06 -3.27
N ILE A 176 -3.83 0.73 -3.28
CA ILE A 176 -4.53 -0.01 -2.24
C ILE A 176 -3.88 0.24 -0.86
N VAL A 177 -2.56 0.07 -0.76
CA VAL A 177 -1.86 0.21 0.52
C VAL A 177 -1.92 1.65 1.03
N CYS A 178 -1.74 2.65 0.15
CA CYS A 178 -1.82 4.06 0.53
C CYS A 178 -3.24 4.50 0.92
N ILE A 179 -4.28 3.99 0.26
CA ILE A 179 -5.68 4.24 0.62
C ILE A 179 -5.94 3.71 2.04
N GLU A 180 -5.54 2.47 2.31
CA GLU A 180 -5.73 1.82 3.60
C GLU A 180 -5.03 2.55 4.74
N ASN A 181 -3.81 3.02 4.48
CA ASN A 181 -2.99 3.71 5.47
C ASN A 181 -3.17 5.23 5.46
N ARG A 182 -4.06 5.77 4.61
CA ARG A 182 -4.29 7.23 4.44
C ARG A 182 -2.99 7.99 4.13
N ILE A 183 -2.11 7.37 3.36
CA ILE A 183 -0.84 7.95 2.93
C ILE A 183 -1.09 8.73 1.64
N PRO A 184 -0.73 10.02 1.55
CA PRO A 184 -0.79 10.74 0.29
C PRO A 184 0.13 10.09 -0.75
N LEU A 185 -0.41 9.79 -1.93
CA LEU A 185 0.31 9.11 -3.00
C LEU A 185 0.38 10.00 -4.24
N PHE A 186 1.59 10.17 -4.77
CA PHE A 186 1.84 10.89 -6.01
C PHE A 186 2.22 9.87 -7.09
N LEU A 187 1.38 9.73 -8.12
CA LEU A 187 1.65 8.88 -9.26
C LEU A 187 2.06 9.74 -10.45
N VAL A 188 3.37 9.74 -10.73
CA VAL A 188 3.97 10.51 -11.83
C VAL A 188 4.38 9.56 -12.94
N GLY A 189 3.95 9.83 -14.17
CA GLY A 189 4.34 9.01 -15.32
C GLY A 189 3.92 9.59 -16.66
N LYS A 190 4.51 9.10 -17.74
CA LYS A 190 4.13 9.53 -19.09
C LYS A 190 2.65 9.19 -19.38
N PRO A 191 2.00 9.90 -20.31
CA PRO A 191 0.69 9.48 -20.81
C PRO A 191 0.73 8.02 -21.26
N GLY A 192 -0.27 7.23 -20.85
CA GLY A 192 -0.31 5.79 -21.11
C GLY A 192 0.35 4.89 -20.05
N SER A 193 0.93 5.44 -18.97
CA SER A 193 1.49 4.67 -17.83
C SER A 193 0.44 4.01 -16.91
N SER A 194 -0.73 3.63 -17.45
CA SER A 194 -1.79 2.88 -16.76
C SER A 194 -2.41 3.54 -15.51
N LYS A 195 -2.15 4.84 -15.23
CA LYS A 195 -2.57 5.53 -14.00
C LYS A 195 -4.10 5.60 -13.86
N SER A 196 -4.79 6.16 -14.85
CA SER A 196 -6.27 6.30 -14.83
C SER A 196 -6.97 4.95 -14.86
N LEU A 197 -6.38 3.96 -15.53
CA LEU A 197 -6.87 2.58 -15.53
C LEU A 197 -6.77 1.97 -14.13
N SER A 198 -5.61 2.10 -13.49
CA SER A 198 -5.39 1.62 -12.11
C SER A 198 -6.41 2.24 -11.16
N LYS A 199 -6.67 3.55 -11.28
CA LYS A 199 -7.70 4.26 -10.50
C LYS A 199 -9.07 3.62 -10.70
N ALA A 200 -9.50 3.45 -11.95
CA ALA A 200 -10.81 2.87 -12.26
C ALA A 200 -10.98 1.47 -11.66
N MET A 201 -9.95 0.63 -11.77
CA MET A 201 -9.96 -0.73 -11.24
C MET A 201 -10.05 -0.73 -9.70
N VAL A 202 -9.24 0.09 -9.02
CA VAL A 202 -9.25 0.17 -7.55
C VAL A 202 -10.60 0.68 -7.04
N VAL A 203 -11.21 1.66 -7.70
CA VAL A 203 -12.56 2.15 -7.38
C VAL A 203 -13.61 1.05 -7.52
N ASP A 204 -13.52 0.24 -8.58
CA ASP A 204 -14.48 -0.83 -8.82
C ASP A 204 -14.32 -2.00 -7.83
N ALA A 205 -13.09 -2.30 -7.37
CA ALA A 205 -12.85 -3.47 -6.54
C ALA A 205 -12.90 -3.20 -5.03
N MET A 206 -12.46 -2.02 -4.55
CA MET A 206 -12.43 -1.67 -3.12
C MET A 206 -13.82 -1.26 -2.59
N LYS A 207 -14.75 -2.22 -2.60
CA LYS A 207 -16.14 -2.07 -2.13
C LYS A 207 -16.35 -2.47 -0.66
N GLY A 208 -15.27 -2.74 0.08
CA GLY A 208 -15.32 -3.30 1.43
C GLY A 208 -16.06 -4.63 1.45
N GLY A 209 -16.88 -4.90 2.46
CA GLY A 209 -17.65 -6.15 2.57
C GLY A 209 -18.55 -6.50 1.36
N SER A 210 -18.78 -5.58 0.42
CA SER A 210 -19.47 -5.83 -0.85
C SER A 210 -18.53 -6.14 -2.04
N SER A 211 -17.23 -6.33 -1.80
CA SER A 211 -16.27 -6.76 -2.83
C SER A 211 -16.45 -8.25 -3.15
N HIS A 212 -16.24 -8.61 -4.42
CA HIS A 212 -16.22 -10.02 -4.86
C HIS A 212 -14.90 -10.72 -4.53
N SER A 213 -13.86 -9.95 -4.19
CA SER A 213 -12.54 -10.47 -3.86
C SER A 213 -12.50 -10.97 -2.41
N ASN A 214 -11.85 -12.12 -2.21
CA ASN A 214 -11.70 -12.67 -0.87
C ASN A 214 -10.78 -11.85 0.01
N VAL A 215 -9.84 -11.11 -0.57
CA VAL A 215 -8.94 -10.22 0.15
C VAL A 215 -9.56 -8.83 0.35
N LEU A 216 -10.09 -8.23 -0.72
CA LEU A 216 -10.57 -6.84 -0.68
C LEU A 216 -11.84 -6.65 0.14
N LYS A 217 -12.58 -7.74 0.45
CA LYS A 217 -13.73 -7.67 1.38
C LYS A 217 -13.33 -7.27 2.80
N HIS A 218 -12.08 -7.57 3.18
CA HIS A 218 -11.51 -7.23 4.49
C HIS A 218 -10.82 -5.86 4.51
N LEU A 219 -10.77 -5.17 3.37
CA LEU A 219 -10.28 -3.80 3.25
C LEU A 219 -11.45 -2.80 3.34
N LYS A 220 -11.13 -1.52 3.43
CA LYS A 220 -12.11 -0.44 3.47
C LYS A 220 -12.82 -0.33 2.13
N ARG A 221 -14.11 0.02 2.22
CA ARG A 221 -14.84 0.59 1.10
C ARG A 221 -14.28 1.98 0.79
N THR A 222 -13.91 2.20 -0.46
CA THR A 222 -13.37 3.47 -0.92
C THR A 222 -14.44 4.29 -1.65
N TYR A 223 -14.49 5.58 -1.36
CA TYR A 223 -15.25 6.58 -2.11
C TYR A 223 -14.29 7.62 -2.69
N MET A 224 -14.06 7.59 -3.99
CA MET A 224 -13.15 8.52 -4.65
C MET A 224 -13.91 9.66 -5.32
N VAL A 225 -13.46 10.89 -5.08
CA VAL A 225 -13.94 12.09 -5.79
C VAL A 225 -12.76 12.69 -6.55
N SER A 226 -12.91 12.80 -7.88
CA SER A 226 -11.87 13.37 -8.74
C SER A 226 -12.10 14.87 -8.97
N PHE A 227 -11.02 15.64 -8.89
CA PHE A 227 -10.94 17.03 -9.30
C PHE A 227 -9.92 17.14 -10.43
N GLN A 228 -10.39 17.57 -11.61
CA GLN A 228 -9.53 17.79 -12.76
C GLN A 228 -8.79 19.12 -12.61
N CYS A 229 -7.48 19.06 -12.42
CA CYS A 229 -6.62 20.24 -12.42
C CYS A 229 -6.47 20.82 -13.84
N SER A 230 -6.27 22.14 -13.89
CA SER A 230 -6.02 22.91 -15.10
C SER A 230 -5.31 24.20 -14.75
N LYS A 231 -4.87 24.96 -15.77
CA LYS A 231 -4.24 26.28 -15.58
C LYS A 231 -5.16 27.31 -14.89
N HIS A 232 -6.47 27.09 -14.92
CA HIS A 232 -7.46 27.95 -14.27
C HIS A 232 -7.99 27.38 -12.94
N ALA A 233 -7.44 26.26 -12.46
CA ALA A 233 -7.82 25.69 -11.17
C ALA A 233 -7.63 26.72 -10.05
N THR A 234 -8.51 26.69 -9.05
CA THR A 234 -8.47 27.62 -7.92
C THR A 234 -8.28 26.86 -6.61
N PRO A 235 -7.63 27.48 -5.61
CA PRO A 235 -7.55 26.93 -4.25
C PRO A 235 -8.92 26.55 -3.67
N ALA A 236 -9.93 27.39 -3.90
CA ALA A 236 -11.29 27.18 -3.41
C ALA A 236 -11.95 25.93 -4.00
N GLY A 237 -11.68 25.62 -5.28
CA GLY A 237 -12.16 24.40 -5.92
C GLY A 237 -11.62 23.14 -5.24
N ILE A 238 -10.30 23.11 -4.98
CA ILE A 238 -9.66 21.99 -4.27
C ILE A 238 -10.22 21.85 -2.86
N VAL A 239 -10.26 22.94 -2.08
CA VAL A 239 -10.83 22.94 -0.72
C VAL A 239 -12.29 22.48 -0.72
N GLY A 240 -13.08 22.87 -1.72
CA GLY A 240 -14.47 22.44 -1.87
C GLY A 240 -14.61 20.92 -1.99
N VAL A 241 -13.75 20.27 -2.78
CA VAL A 241 -13.76 18.81 -2.94
C VAL A 241 -13.30 18.11 -1.65
N PHE A 242 -12.28 18.63 -0.97
CA PHE A 242 -11.88 18.10 0.34
C PHE A 242 -12.98 18.20 1.38
N ASN A 243 -13.67 19.35 1.46
CA ASN A 243 -14.80 19.52 2.37
C ASN A 243 -15.94 18.55 2.05
N HIS A 244 -16.22 18.31 0.77
CA HIS A 244 -17.20 17.32 0.35
C HIS A 244 -16.84 15.91 0.84
N CYS A 245 -15.60 15.47 0.61
CA CYS A 245 -15.11 14.18 1.10
C CYS A 245 -15.13 14.08 2.64
N ALA A 246 -14.78 15.15 3.34
CA ALA A 246 -14.79 15.21 4.80
C ALA A 246 -16.22 15.10 5.37
N ILE A 247 -17.20 15.78 4.75
CA ILE A 247 -18.61 15.66 5.11
C ILE A 247 -19.09 14.22 4.91
N PHE A 248 -18.76 13.61 3.77
CA PHE A 248 -19.17 12.23 3.47
C PHE A 248 -18.51 11.20 4.39
N GLN A 249 -17.27 11.45 4.84
CA GLN A 249 -16.54 10.59 5.78
C GLN A 249 -17.08 10.67 7.22
N LYS A 250 -17.62 11.83 7.63
CA LYS A 250 -17.89 12.15 9.04
C LYS A 250 -18.77 11.13 9.76
N ASP A 251 -19.77 10.59 9.07
CA ASP A 251 -20.77 9.68 9.65
C ASP A 251 -20.49 8.20 9.31
N GLN A 252 -19.27 7.88 8.89
CA GLN A 252 -18.86 6.53 8.45
C GLN A 252 -17.88 5.89 9.45
N ASP A 253 -17.83 4.56 9.48
CA ASP A 253 -16.81 3.83 10.24
C ASP A 253 -15.43 3.97 9.54
N LEU A 254 -14.48 4.62 10.21
CA LEU A 254 -13.14 4.85 9.68
C LEU A 254 -12.31 3.57 9.50
N ASN A 255 -12.72 2.44 10.07
CA ASN A 255 -12.09 1.14 9.87
C ASN A 255 -12.63 0.40 8.65
N ALA A 256 -13.86 0.71 8.23
CA ALA A 256 -14.52 0.06 7.10
C ALA A 256 -14.71 0.98 5.88
N PHE A 257 -14.45 2.29 6.00
CA PHE A 257 -14.72 3.28 4.97
C PHE A 257 -13.66 4.37 4.87
N VAL A 258 -13.36 4.80 3.64
CA VAL A 258 -12.45 5.91 3.35
C VAL A 258 -12.87 6.73 2.12
N SER A 259 -13.02 8.03 2.30
CA SER A 259 -13.16 9.04 1.26
C SER A 259 -11.79 9.49 0.80
N VAL A 260 -11.63 9.60 -0.51
CA VAL A 260 -10.36 9.86 -1.17
C VAL A 260 -10.54 10.98 -2.17
N VAL A 261 -9.74 12.04 -2.05
CA VAL A 261 -9.64 13.08 -3.08
C VAL A 261 -8.56 12.68 -4.08
N VAL A 262 -8.96 12.67 -5.35
CA VAL A 262 -8.07 12.44 -6.49
C VAL A 262 -7.91 13.75 -7.24
N LEU A 263 -6.67 14.22 -7.37
CA LEU A 263 -6.35 15.36 -8.21
C LEU A 263 -5.75 14.84 -9.52
N ASP A 264 -6.51 14.94 -10.60
CA ASP A 264 -6.09 14.51 -11.93
C ASP A 264 -5.37 15.67 -12.65
N GLU A 265 -4.29 15.39 -13.39
CA GLU A 265 -3.50 16.39 -14.15
C GLU A 265 -2.91 17.53 -13.30
N VAL A 266 -2.35 17.21 -12.14
CA VAL A 266 -1.84 18.22 -11.18
C VAL A 266 -0.71 19.07 -11.75
N GLY A 267 0.08 18.53 -12.68
CA GLY A 267 1.11 19.28 -13.41
C GLY A 267 0.56 20.52 -14.13
N LEU A 268 -0.70 20.48 -14.60
CA LEU A 268 -1.33 21.65 -15.23
C LEU A 268 -1.66 22.77 -14.23
N ALA A 269 -1.77 22.44 -12.95
CA ALA A 269 -2.09 23.36 -11.86
C ALA A 269 -0.83 23.94 -11.19
N GLU A 270 0.34 23.36 -11.42
CA GLU A 270 1.64 23.90 -10.94
C GLU A 270 1.95 25.25 -11.58
N ASP A 271 1.70 25.38 -12.88
CA ASP A 271 1.88 26.62 -13.65
C ASP A 271 0.73 27.64 -13.49
N SER A 272 -0.25 27.38 -12.61
CA SER A 272 -1.43 28.24 -12.48
C SER A 272 -1.13 29.51 -11.67
N GLU A 273 -1.53 30.67 -12.21
CA GLU A 273 -1.43 31.98 -11.53
C GLU A 273 -2.21 32.03 -10.21
N ASN A 274 -3.24 31.20 -10.07
CA ASN A 274 -4.06 31.11 -8.86
C ASN A 274 -3.39 30.34 -7.71
N MET A 275 -2.23 29.71 -7.96
CA MET A 275 -1.49 28.89 -7.00
C MET A 275 -2.38 27.87 -6.26
N PRO A 276 -3.19 27.07 -6.96
CA PRO A 276 -4.17 26.16 -6.36
C PRO A 276 -3.54 25.13 -5.44
N LEU A 277 -2.31 24.67 -5.70
CA LEU A 277 -1.66 23.62 -4.92
C LEU A 277 -1.15 24.09 -3.54
N LYS A 278 -1.13 25.42 -3.27
CA LYS A 278 -0.73 25.94 -1.95
C LYS A 278 -1.61 25.44 -0.81
N VAL A 279 -2.87 25.09 -1.09
CA VAL A 279 -3.79 24.57 -0.06
C VAL A 279 -3.48 23.13 0.32
N LEU A 280 -2.73 22.36 -0.47
CA LEU A 280 -2.46 20.95 -0.16
C LEU A 280 -1.69 20.76 1.14
N ASN A 281 -0.80 21.71 1.48
CA ASN A 281 -0.09 21.71 2.76
C ASN A 281 -1.01 21.78 3.98
N SER A 282 -2.24 22.27 3.80
CA SER A 282 -3.21 22.51 4.87
C SER A 282 -4.30 21.43 4.96
N VAL A 283 -4.37 20.47 4.02
CA VAL A 283 -5.54 19.56 3.86
C VAL A 283 -5.15 18.09 3.64
N PHE A 284 -4.00 17.63 4.14
CA PHE A 284 -3.42 16.32 3.77
C PHE A 284 -4.33 15.09 3.95
N LEU A 285 -4.93 14.66 2.83
CA LEU A 285 -5.13 13.27 2.40
C LEU A 285 -5.29 13.27 0.86
N VAL A 286 -4.17 13.36 0.13
CA VAL A 286 -4.14 13.64 -1.33
C VAL A 286 -3.67 12.43 -2.13
N PHE A 287 -4.41 11.99 -3.14
CA PHE A 287 -3.83 11.28 -4.29
C PHE A 287 -3.58 12.29 -5.41
N THR A 288 -2.33 12.41 -5.84
CA THR A 288 -1.90 13.36 -6.85
C THR A 288 -1.48 12.59 -8.10
N PHE A 289 -2.08 12.89 -9.24
CA PHE A 289 -1.67 12.32 -10.52
C PHE A 289 -0.91 13.37 -11.34
N TYR A 290 0.27 13.01 -11.81
CA TYR A 290 1.01 13.70 -12.88
C TYR A 290 1.17 12.75 -14.05
#